data_AF-A0A5F2I2H5-F1
#
_entry.id   AF-A0A5F2I2H5-F1
#
_cell.length_a   1.000
_cell.length_b   1.000
_cell.length_c   1.000
_cell.angle_alpha   90.00
_cell.angle_beta   90.00
_cell.angle_gamma   90.00
#
_symmetry.space_group_name_H-M   'P 1'
#
loop_
_entity.id
_entity.type
_entity.pdbx_description
1 polymer ?
#
loop_
_entity_poly.entity_id
_entity_poly.type
_entity_poly.pdbx_seq_one_letter_code
_entity_poly.pdbx_strand_id
1 'polypeptide(L)'
;MNVSGEATRSFWMLDTSLPSAPRLEQDEHCDVAVIGAGIAGVSVAYELALAGRKVVLVDRGPLLGGMTSRTTAHLAPICDDGLSALVKMRGEALARGFQESQQAAVDCIEQHVGRLEIDCDFRRLDGFLFPAAWMDEKEAARECNKEYAAAAKIGVEVEHGEGVPLKGHESAPILRYPNQATFHPLKYLRALLADFQKRGGKAFADSAVVEIEEGKQVRLKCDGGSTVTASNAVFATNSPINTLVKIHSKMAPYRTYAMAFDIERGILPDALYWDMDDPYYYVRLNPGLGETDCLIAGGRDHKSGEADDGEVRFTALEAWIRALVPDLGRERARWSGQVLDTIDYCGFIGRSPGNGNVFIATGDSGQGMTHGVLAGLLIRDLIVEGSNPWEAVYAPDRTPPAALAQYVNENLTTVKNLAGYLLPGEIKSADDLKPGEGGILQDGLSKLAVCRERDGKLHRHSASCTHLGCIVQWNSTEQCWDCPCHGSQFSPDGTVLNGPAIRPLA
;
A
#
# COMPACT_ATOMS: atom_id res chain seq x y z
N MET A 1 0.45 2.89 -9.54
CA MET A 1 -0.22 2.94 -10.85
C MET A 1 0.68 3.79 -11.71
N ASN A 2 1.20 3.25 -12.81
CA ASN A 2 2.15 3.96 -13.66
C ASN A 2 1.49 4.32 -15.00
N VAL A 3 0.24 4.80 -14.95
CA VAL A 3 -0.45 5.20 -16.17
C VAL A 3 0.15 6.52 -16.63
N SER A 4 0.53 6.61 -17.90
CA SER A 4 1.09 7.83 -18.51
C SER A 4 0.15 9.04 -18.45
N GLY A 5 -1.11 8.83 -18.06
CA GLY A 5 -2.09 9.86 -17.71
C GLY A 5 -2.93 9.44 -16.50
N GLU A 6 -2.31 9.37 -15.31
CA GLU A 6 -3.02 9.08 -14.06
C GLU A 6 -4.25 9.99 -13.90
N ALA A 7 -5.43 9.39 -13.76
CA ALA A 7 -6.68 10.13 -13.69
C ALA A 7 -6.87 10.85 -12.34
N THR A 8 -6.30 10.30 -11.27
CA THR A 8 -6.22 10.95 -9.96
C THR A 8 -4.75 11.16 -9.55
N ARG A 9 -4.48 12.20 -8.76
CA ARG A 9 -3.11 12.52 -8.29
C ARG A 9 -3.14 12.83 -6.81
N SER A 10 -2.20 12.27 -6.07
CA SER A 10 -2.10 12.55 -4.65
C SER A 10 -1.57 13.96 -4.36
N PHE A 11 -1.82 14.41 -3.14
CA PHE A 11 -1.27 15.65 -2.61
C PHE A 11 0.26 15.75 -2.80
N TRP A 12 0.99 14.68 -2.52
CA TRP A 12 2.46 14.62 -2.62
C TRP A 12 2.98 14.81 -4.05
N MET A 13 2.20 14.38 -5.04
CA MET A 13 2.59 14.45 -6.43
C MET A 13 2.40 15.84 -7.02
N LEU A 14 1.72 16.75 -6.32
CA LEU A 14 1.49 18.12 -6.80
C LEU A 14 2.75 18.98 -6.72
N ASP A 15 3.58 18.77 -5.70
CA ASP A 15 4.75 19.61 -5.41
C ASP A 15 6.09 18.87 -5.51
N THR A 16 6.07 17.54 -5.56
CA THR A 16 7.28 16.73 -5.56
C THR A 16 7.48 16.01 -6.90
N SER A 17 8.56 16.35 -7.60
CA SER A 17 9.01 15.60 -8.77
C SER A 17 9.60 14.25 -8.37
N LEU A 18 9.27 13.21 -9.13
CA LEU A 18 9.85 11.89 -8.95
C LEU A 18 11.32 11.87 -9.41
N PRO A 19 12.21 11.11 -8.74
CA PRO A 19 13.58 10.92 -9.20
C PRO A 19 13.66 10.31 -10.60
N SER A 20 14.58 10.83 -11.42
CA SER A 20 14.96 10.19 -12.67
C SER A 20 16.00 9.09 -12.43
N ALA A 21 15.86 7.97 -13.12
CA ALA A 21 16.89 6.93 -13.22
C ALA A 21 16.96 6.41 -14.66
N PRO A 22 18.12 5.93 -15.13
CA PRO A 22 18.22 5.36 -16.46
C PRO A 22 17.46 4.03 -16.53
N ARG A 23 17.13 3.61 -17.76
CA ARG A 23 16.75 2.23 -18.04
C ARG A 23 17.96 1.31 -17.91
N LEU A 24 17.74 0.06 -17.51
CA LEU A 24 18.77 -0.97 -17.55
C LEU A 24 19.05 -1.38 -19.00
N GLU A 25 20.23 -1.04 -19.50
CA GLU A 25 20.68 -1.35 -20.88
C GLU A 25 21.83 -2.36 -20.93
N GLN A 26 22.47 -2.64 -19.78
CA GLN A 26 23.62 -3.53 -19.67
C GLN A 26 23.39 -4.53 -18.54
N ASP A 27 24.06 -5.68 -18.63
CA ASP A 27 24.03 -6.66 -17.56
C ASP A 27 24.71 -6.13 -16.29
N GLU A 28 24.14 -6.44 -15.14
CA GLU A 28 24.62 -5.97 -13.83
C GLU A 28 24.88 -7.14 -12.89
N HIS A 29 25.92 -7.00 -12.06
CA HIS A 29 26.28 -7.96 -11.03
C HIS A 29 26.34 -7.28 -9.67
N CYS A 30 25.64 -7.85 -8.69
CA CYS A 30 25.54 -7.26 -7.36
C CYS A 30 25.41 -8.34 -6.26
N ASP A 31 25.46 -7.92 -5.00
CA ASP A 31 25.21 -8.82 -3.88
C ASP A 31 23.70 -9.06 -3.73
N VAL A 32 22.91 -7.99 -3.84
CA VAL A 32 21.45 -8.03 -3.70
C VAL A 32 20.77 -7.23 -4.81
N ALA A 33 19.84 -7.87 -5.53
CA ALA A 33 18.93 -7.18 -6.44
C ALA A 33 17.60 -6.90 -5.72
N VAL A 34 17.11 -5.67 -5.79
CA VAL A 34 15.82 -5.26 -5.20
C VAL A 34 14.88 -4.86 -6.33
N ILE A 35 13.67 -5.42 -6.33
CA ILE A 35 12.68 -5.27 -7.38
C ILE A 35 11.48 -4.52 -6.80
N GLY A 36 11.19 -3.35 -7.35
CA GLY A 36 10.20 -2.40 -6.86
C GLY A 36 10.86 -1.28 -6.07
N ALA A 37 10.75 -0.04 -6.55
CA ALA A 37 11.31 1.17 -5.96
C ALA A 37 10.24 2.01 -5.25
N GLY A 38 9.32 1.34 -4.54
CA GLY A 38 8.48 1.96 -3.52
C GLY A 38 9.20 2.02 -2.16
N ILE A 39 8.49 2.43 -1.10
CA ILE A 39 9.05 2.56 0.26
C ILE A 39 9.74 1.28 0.75
N ALA A 40 9.16 0.11 0.52
CA ALA A 40 9.74 -1.16 0.94
C ALA A 40 11.09 -1.44 0.25
N GLY A 41 11.14 -1.35 -1.08
CA GLY A 41 12.37 -1.63 -1.82
C GLY A 41 13.45 -0.58 -1.63
N VAL A 42 13.08 0.70 -1.53
CA VAL A 42 14.05 1.76 -1.20
C VAL A 42 14.63 1.56 0.20
N SER A 43 13.81 1.23 1.19
CA SER A 43 14.28 0.97 2.55
C SER A 43 15.22 -0.24 2.60
N VAL A 44 14.87 -1.35 1.95
CA VAL A 44 15.74 -2.53 1.83
C VAL A 44 17.06 -2.20 1.13
N ALA A 45 17.00 -1.52 -0.02
CA ALA A 45 18.19 -1.18 -0.77
C ALA A 45 19.12 -0.26 0.03
N TYR A 46 18.53 0.69 0.76
CA TYR A 46 19.25 1.64 1.58
C TYR A 46 19.93 0.98 2.78
N GLU A 47 19.21 0.17 3.55
CA GLU A 47 19.73 -0.55 4.72
C GLU A 47 20.85 -1.52 4.35
N LEU A 48 20.71 -2.23 3.22
CA LEU A 48 21.75 -3.12 2.71
C LEU A 48 22.99 -2.35 2.23
N ALA A 49 22.81 -1.18 1.60
CA ALA A 49 23.93 -0.32 1.22
C ALA A 49 24.65 0.25 2.45
N LEU A 50 23.93 0.60 3.51
CA LEU A 50 24.53 0.98 4.81
C LEU A 50 25.35 -0.18 5.41
N ALA A 51 24.89 -1.41 5.24
CA ALA A 51 25.62 -2.62 5.61
C ALA A 51 26.75 -3.02 4.62
N GLY A 52 27.10 -2.14 3.66
CA GLY A 52 28.23 -2.33 2.74
C GLY A 52 27.98 -3.31 1.60
N ARG A 53 26.73 -3.67 1.31
CA ARG A 53 26.38 -4.55 0.17
C ARG A 53 26.30 -3.76 -1.12
N LYS A 54 26.70 -4.39 -2.23
CA LYS A 54 26.46 -3.88 -3.59
C LYS A 54 25.01 -4.18 -3.96
N VAL A 55 24.21 -3.12 -4.16
CA VAL A 55 22.77 -3.26 -4.41
C VAL A 55 22.39 -2.64 -5.75
N VAL A 56 21.58 -3.37 -6.50
CA VAL A 56 20.90 -2.89 -7.71
C VAL A 56 19.40 -2.85 -7.44
N LEU A 57 18.79 -1.67 -7.55
CA LEU A 57 17.35 -1.43 -7.43
C LEU A 57 16.76 -1.27 -8.84
N VAL A 58 15.71 -2.03 -9.17
CA VAL A 58 15.02 -1.93 -10.46
C VAL A 58 13.52 -1.73 -10.25
N ASP A 59 12.91 -0.85 -11.03
CA ASP A 59 11.46 -0.68 -11.11
C ASP A 59 10.98 -0.74 -12.56
N ARG A 60 9.75 -1.20 -12.76
CA ARG A 60 9.10 -1.28 -14.07
C ARG A 60 8.68 0.10 -14.62
N GLY A 61 8.56 1.10 -13.75
CA GLY A 61 8.25 2.47 -14.14
C GLY A 61 9.11 3.48 -13.37
N PRO A 62 8.62 4.72 -13.19
CA PRO A 62 9.34 5.74 -12.44
C PRO A 62 9.58 5.32 -10.98
N LEU A 63 10.77 5.65 -10.45
CA LEU A 63 11.06 5.42 -9.04
C LEU A 63 10.06 6.19 -8.17
N LEU A 64 9.58 5.56 -7.10
CA LEU A 64 8.54 6.10 -6.20
C LEU A 64 7.17 6.32 -6.84
N GLY A 65 6.95 5.96 -8.12
CA GLY A 65 5.68 6.18 -8.84
C GLY A 65 4.53 5.22 -8.48
N GLY A 66 4.82 4.16 -7.74
CA GLY A 66 3.84 3.14 -7.34
C GLY A 66 2.90 3.58 -6.21
N MET A 67 2.36 2.61 -5.45
CA MET A 67 1.40 2.90 -4.36
C MET A 67 1.97 3.78 -3.24
N THR A 68 3.30 3.84 -3.10
CA THR A 68 3.97 4.78 -2.21
C THR A 68 3.62 6.24 -2.48
N SER A 69 3.42 6.65 -3.73
CA SER A 69 2.99 8.03 -4.04
C SER A 69 1.52 8.27 -3.72
N ARG A 70 0.73 7.24 -3.44
CA ARG A 70 -0.73 7.27 -3.21
C ARG A 70 -1.13 7.05 -1.75
N THR A 71 -0.15 6.98 -0.86
CA THR A 71 -0.41 6.94 0.59
C THR A 71 -0.96 8.27 1.10
N THR A 72 -1.53 8.27 2.30
CA THR A 72 -1.76 9.47 3.13
C THR A 72 -0.63 9.71 4.12
N ALA A 73 0.34 8.79 4.24
CA ALA A 73 1.45 8.83 5.18
C ALA A 73 0.99 9.08 6.62
N HIS A 74 -0.08 8.39 7.02
CA HIS A 74 -0.54 8.33 8.40
C HIS A 74 0.33 7.30 9.15
N LEU A 75 1.27 7.73 10.01
CA LEU A 75 2.18 6.82 10.74
C LEU A 75 1.73 6.64 12.17
N ALA A 76 0.67 5.84 12.32
CA ALA A 76 0.28 5.28 13.60
C ALA A 76 0.83 3.84 13.68
N PRO A 77 1.93 3.56 14.43
CA PRO A 77 2.45 2.21 14.63
C PRO A 77 1.54 1.35 15.54
N ILE A 78 0.23 1.41 15.36
CA ILE A 78 -0.81 0.62 16.04
C ILE A 78 -1.51 -0.18 14.96
N CYS A 79 -1.83 -1.46 15.19
CA CYS A 79 -2.49 -2.31 14.19
C CYS A 79 -3.79 -1.69 13.65
N ASP A 80 -3.93 -1.63 12.33
CA ASP A 80 -5.05 -0.98 11.63
C ASP A 80 -6.40 -1.62 12.01
N ASP A 81 -6.43 -2.95 12.05
CA ASP A 81 -7.59 -3.75 12.46
C ASP A 81 -7.86 -3.76 13.98
N GLY A 82 -7.07 -3.04 14.76
CA GLY A 82 -7.16 -2.97 16.22
C GLY A 82 -6.27 -3.97 16.96
N LEU A 83 -5.77 -3.55 18.12
CA LEU A 83 -4.89 -4.35 18.96
C LEU A 83 -5.62 -5.56 19.55
N SER A 84 -6.90 -5.42 19.88
CA SER A 84 -7.68 -6.54 20.40
C SER A 84 -7.89 -7.65 19.36
N ALA A 85 -8.09 -7.28 18.09
CA ALA A 85 -8.20 -8.22 16.98
C ALA A 85 -6.87 -8.91 16.73
N LEU A 86 -5.77 -8.15 16.70
CA LEU A 86 -4.42 -8.68 16.53
C LEU A 86 -4.06 -9.68 17.63
N VAL A 87 -4.27 -9.34 18.90
CA VAL A 87 -4.01 -10.24 20.04
C VAL A 87 -4.84 -11.52 19.94
N LYS A 88 -6.11 -11.42 19.56
CA LYS A 88 -6.97 -12.59 19.37
C LYS A 88 -6.48 -13.48 18.22
N MET A 89 -6.03 -12.89 17.13
CA MET A 89 -5.60 -13.59 15.91
C MET A 89 -4.21 -14.25 16.07
N ARG A 90 -3.27 -13.52 16.67
CA ARG A 90 -1.83 -13.87 16.67
C ARG A 90 -1.27 -14.21 18.04
N GLY A 91 -2.03 -13.98 19.10
CA GLY A 91 -1.56 -14.14 20.47
C GLY A 91 -0.66 -12.98 20.92
N GLU A 92 -0.53 -12.82 22.24
CA GLU A 92 0.13 -11.67 22.85
C GLU A 92 1.60 -11.50 22.46
N ALA A 93 2.35 -12.61 22.33
CA ALA A 93 3.77 -12.56 22.01
C ALA A 93 4.04 -12.00 20.59
N LEU A 94 3.30 -12.49 19.59
CA LEU A 94 3.44 -12.00 18.21
C LEU A 94 2.85 -10.59 18.06
N ALA A 95 1.75 -10.28 18.75
CA ALA A 95 1.18 -8.94 18.77
C ALA A 95 2.13 -7.91 19.39
N ARG A 96 2.86 -8.28 20.46
CA ARG A 96 3.94 -7.45 21.02
C ARG A 96 5.08 -7.25 20.03
N GLY A 97 5.55 -8.33 19.40
CA GLY A 97 6.61 -8.25 18.40
C GLY A 97 6.21 -7.39 17.19
N PHE A 98 4.95 -7.45 16.77
CA PHE A 98 4.39 -6.54 15.78
C PHE A 98 4.52 -5.09 16.23
N GLN A 99 4.00 -4.75 17.41
CA GLN A 99 4.07 -3.38 17.95
C GLN A 99 5.50 -2.84 18.02
N GLU A 100 6.42 -3.62 18.62
CA GLU A 100 7.82 -3.23 18.77
C GLU A 100 8.47 -2.94 17.41
N SER A 101 8.17 -3.77 16.41
CA SER A 101 8.72 -3.61 15.07
C SER A 101 8.14 -2.43 14.30
N GLN A 102 6.84 -2.13 14.48
CA GLN A 102 6.20 -0.95 13.88
C GLN A 102 6.76 0.33 14.49
N GLN A 103 6.95 0.38 15.81
CA GLN A 103 7.57 1.51 16.48
C GLN A 103 9.02 1.70 16.00
N ALA A 104 9.80 0.62 15.91
CA ALA A 104 11.17 0.67 15.41
C ALA A 104 11.26 1.18 13.96
N ALA A 105 10.25 0.92 13.12
CA ALA A 105 10.17 1.48 11.79
C ALA A 105 10.02 3.01 11.81
N VAL A 106 9.19 3.56 12.71
CA VAL A 106 9.05 5.01 12.87
C VAL A 106 10.31 5.64 13.44
N ASP A 107 10.94 4.99 14.43
CA ASP A 107 12.21 5.43 15.01
C ASP A 107 13.34 5.44 13.96
N CYS A 108 13.35 4.46 13.06
CA CYS A 108 14.27 4.40 11.92
C CYS A 108 14.05 5.57 10.94
N ILE A 109 12.80 5.93 10.63
CA ILE A 109 12.49 7.13 9.83
C ILE A 109 13.06 8.38 10.50
N GLU A 110 12.80 8.57 11.80
CA GLU A 110 13.32 9.70 12.57
C GLU A 110 14.84 9.77 12.56
N GLN A 111 15.51 8.62 12.74
CA GLN A 111 16.97 8.52 12.67
C GLN A 111 17.50 8.91 11.28
N HIS A 112 16.85 8.47 10.21
CA HIS A 112 17.22 8.86 8.85
C HIS A 112 17.03 10.33 8.59
N VAL A 113 15.91 10.89 9.03
CA VAL A 113 15.62 12.33 8.97
C VAL A 113 16.71 13.13 9.66
N GLY A 114 17.07 12.77 10.90
CA GLY A 114 18.13 13.45 11.65
C GLY A 114 19.51 13.29 11.02
N ARG A 115 19.87 12.08 10.57
CA ARG A 115 21.20 11.80 10.01
C ARG A 115 21.44 12.45 8.65
N LEU A 116 20.41 12.52 7.81
CA LEU A 116 20.50 13.10 6.47
C LEU A 116 19.99 14.55 6.40
N GLU A 117 19.57 15.12 7.55
CA GLU A 117 18.98 16.45 7.66
C GLU A 117 17.82 16.64 6.65
N ILE A 118 16.92 15.66 6.61
CA ILE A 118 15.84 15.62 5.60
C ILE A 118 14.73 16.59 6.00
N ASP A 119 14.50 17.61 5.17
CA ASP A 119 13.34 18.48 5.28
C ASP A 119 12.09 17.79 4.68
N CYS A 120 11.52 16.82 5.40
CA CYS A 120 10.32 16.08 4.98
C CYS A 120 9.15 16.23 5.95
N ASP A 121 9.08 17.35 6.67
CA ASP A 121 7.96 17.66 7.57
C ASP A 121 7.73 16.58 8.66
N PHE A 122 8.79 15.82 9.01
CA PHE A 122 8.71 14.77 10.01
C PHE A 122 8.49 15.36 11.40
N ARG A 123 7.56 14.77 12.15
CA ARG A 123 7.29 15.14 13.54
C ARG A 123 6.59 14.02 14.28
N ARG A 124 6.87 13.93 15.58
CA ARG A 124 6.13 13.10 16.53
C ARG A 124 4.86 13.81 16.95
N LEU A 125 3.75 13.07 17.00
CA LEU A 125 2.43 13.58 17.31
C LEU A 125 1.68 12.58 18.21
N ASP A 126 0.60 13.07 18.82
CA ASP A 126 -0.41 12.20 19.39
C ASP A 126 -1.33 11.65 18.29
N GLY A 127 -1.86 10.46 18.53
CA GLY A 127 -2.92 9.83 17.75
C GLY A 127 -4.18 9.59 18.58
N PHE A 128 -5.34 9.77 17.98
CA PHE A 128 -6.63 9.66 18.65
C PHE A 128 -7.55 8.69 17.92
N LEU A 129 -7.93 7.60 18.60
CA LEU A 129 -9.03 6.75 18.19
C LEU A 129 -10.32 7.30 18.77
N PHE A 130 -11.27 7.66 17.91
CA PHE A 130 -12.57 8.21 18.30
C PHE A 130 -13.75 7.40 17.74
N PRO A 131 -14.97 7.56 18.27
CA PRO A 131 -16.09 6.72 17.85
C PRO A 131 -16.58 7.07 16.44
N ALA A 132 -17.08 6.07 15.70
CA ALA A 132 -17.78 6.31 14.45
C ALA A 132 -19.09 7.11 14.69
N ALA A 133 -19.56 7.84 13.68
CA ALA A 133 -20.72 8.73 13.82
C ALA A 133 -22.04 8.01 14.21
N TRP A 134 -22.15 6.70 13.97
CA TRP A 134 -23.32 5.89 14.30
C TRP A 134 -23.27 5.28 15.71
N MET A 135 -22.11 5.29 16.37
CA MET A 135 -21.92 4.66 17.68
C MET A 135 -22.50 5.52 18.80
N ASP A 136 -23.22 4.88 19.74
CA ASP A 136 -23.59 5.52 20.99
C ASP A 136 -22.41 5.52 22.00
N GLU A 137 -22.53 6.34 23.04
CA GLU A 137 -21.49 6.52 24.06
C GLU A 137 -21.11 5.20 24.76
N LYS A 138 -22.07 4.30 24.98
CA LYS A 138 -21.85 3.04 25.69
C LYS A 138 -21.08 2.05 24.81
N GLU A 139 -21.42 1.98 23.53
CA GLU A 139 -20.71 1.18 22.54
C GLU A 139 -19.29 1.71 22.34
N ALA A 140 -19.14 3.02 22.18
CA ALA A 140 -17.85 3.69 22.09
C ALA A 140 -16.94 3.40 23.30
N ALA A 141 -17.46 3.60 24.51
CA ALA A 141 -16.71 3.31 25.74
C ALA A 141 -16.33 1.83 25.86
N ARG A 142 -17.19 0.91 25.38
CA ARG A 142 -16.89 -0.53 25.38
C ARG A 142 -15.73 -0.86 24.46
N GLU A 143 -15.71 -0.33 23.23
CA GLU A 143 -14.61 -0.57 22.29
C GLU A 143 -13.30 0.10 22.77
N CYS A 144 -13.35 1.33 23.31
CA CYS A 144 -12.19 1.95 23.97
C CYS A 144 -11.61 1.05 25.09
N ASN A 145 -12.45 0.53 25.98
CA ASN A 145 -11.98 -0.34 27.06
C ASN A 145 -11.36 -1.65 26.56
N LYS A 146 -11.89 -2.19 25.46
CA LYS A 146 -11.39 -3.42 24.82
C LYS A 146 -10.02 -3.19 24.18
N GLU A 147 -9.84 -2.10 23.46
CA GLU A 147 -8.54 -1.73 22.87
C GLU A 147 -7.51 -1.36 23.93
N TYR A 148 -7.91 -0.59 24.96
CA TYR A 148 -7.04 -0.26 26.11
C TYR A 148 -6.55 -1.52 26.83
N ALA A 149 -7.43 -2.50 27.08
CA ALA A 149 -7.05 -3.76 27.70
C ALA A 149 -6.11 -4.58 26.80
N ALA A 150 -6.27 -4.54 25.49
CA ALA A 150 -5.37 -5.20 24.55
C ALA A 150 -3.98 -4.52 24.53
N ALA A 151 -3.94 -3.19 24.47
CA ALA A 151 -2.73 -2.39 24.56
C ALA A 151 -1.91 -2.72 25.81
N ALA A 152 -2.56 -2.77 26.98
CA ALA A 152 -1.91 -3.12 28.24
C ALA A 152 -1.26 -4.52 28.21
N LYS A 153 -1.91 -5.51 27.57
CA LYS A 153 -1.36 -6.88 27.45
C LYS A 153 -0.07 -6.90 26.65
N ILE A 154 0.03 -6.09 25.59
CA ILE A 154 1.19 -6.07 24.69
C ILE A 154 2.16 -4.92 24.94
N GLY A 155 1.96 -4.15 26.02
CA GLY A 155 2.88 -3.08 26.44
C GLY A 155 2.84 -1.84 25.56
N VAL A 156 1.71 -1.55 24.92
CA VAL A 156 1.46 -0.30 24.20
C VAL A 156 1.10 0.80 25.20
N GLU A 157 1.76 1.95 25.10
CA GLU A 157 1.37 3.16 25.81
C GLU A 157 0.09 3.72 25.20
N VAL A 158 -0.96 3.85 26.02
CA VAL A 158 -2.24 4.41 25.63
C VAL A 158 -2.94 5.00 26.85
N GLU A 159 -3.70 6.06 26.63
CA GLU A 159 -4.48 6.71 27.67
C GLU A 159 -5.95 6.78 27.27
N HIS A 160 -6.84 6.54 28.25
CA HIS A 160 -8.22 6.97 28.11
C HIS A 160 -8.30 8.49 28.13
N GLY A 161 -9.15 9.04 27.28
CA GLY A 161 -9.46 10.46 27.29
C GLY A 161 -10.90 10.72 26.89
N GLU A 162 -11.23 12.00 26.81
CA GLU A 162 -12.53 12.50 26.42
C GLU A 162 -12.34 13.63 25.41
N GLY A 163 -13.06 13.54 24.31
CA GLY A 163 -13.14 14.59 23.31
C GLY A 163 -12.01 14.59 22.29
N VAL A 164 -12.38 14.88 21.04
CA VAL A 164 -11.46 15.37 20.00
C VAL A 164 -12.04 16.66 19.41
N PRO A 165 -11.21 17.57 18.87
CA PRO A 165 -11.64 18.83 18.25
C PRO A 165 -12.28 18.63 16.85
N LEU A 166 -13.17 17.65 16.75
CA LEU A 166 -13.97 17.32 15.57
C LEU A 166 -15.44 17.44 15.97
N LYS A 167 -16.24 18.10 15.12
CA LYS A 167 -17.63 18.42 15.43
C LYS A 167 -18.45 17.16 15.73
N GLY A 168 -19.11 17.13 16.88
CA GLY A 168 -19.92 15.99 17.33
C GLY A 168 -19.14 14.98 18.18
N HIS A 169 -17.84 15.18 18.38
CA HIS A 169 -16.96 14.28 19.15
C HIS A 169 -16.22 15.00 20.29
N GLU A 170 -16.63 16.22 20.66
CA GLU A 170 -15.95 17.06 21.67
C GLU A 170 -16.03 16.50 23.10
N SER A 171 -16.94 15.56 23.35
CA SER A 171 -17.11 14.87 24.63
C SER A 171 -17.15 13.34 24.47
N ALA A 172 -16.72 12.83 23.32
CA ALA A 172 -16.75 11.40 23.05
C ALA A 172 -15.67 10.66 23.88
N PRO A 173 -15.91 9.42 24.33
CA PRO A 173 -14.83 8.61 24.89
C PRO A 173 -13.81 8.28 23.80
N ILE A 174 -12.53 8.51 24.08
CA ILE A 174 -11.44 8.28 23.12
C ILE A 174 -10.28 7.49 23.73
N LEU A 175 -9.39 7.01 22.87
CA LEU A 175 -8.05 6.58 23.26
C LEU A 175 -7.00 7.51 22.63
N ARG A 176 -6.05 7.94 23.44
CA ARG A 176 -4.88 8.72 23.01
C ARG A 176 -3.65 7.82 22.98
N TYR A 177 -3.02 7.72 21.82
CA TYR A 177 -1.76 7.03 21.59
C TYR A 177 -0.65 8.08 21.42
N PRO A 178 0.27 8.23 22.38
CA PRO A 178 1.37 9.18 22.24
C PRO A 178 2.43 8.69 21.24
N ASN A 179 3.34 9.59 20.82
CA ASN A 179 4.56 9.26 20.06
C ASN A 179 4.34 8.59 18.70
N GLN A 180 3.17 8.82 18.09
CA GLN A 180 2.93 8.52 16.68
C GLN A 180 3.72 9.50 15.80
N ALA A 181 3.63 9.39 14.48
CA ALA A 181 4.37 10.29 13.61
C ALA A 181 3.66 10.62 12.30
N THR A 182 4.24 11.57 11.62
CA THR A 182 3.80 12.00 10.30
C THR A 182 4.98 12.57 9.54
N PHE A 183 4.93 12.52 8.21
CA PHE A 183 5.97 13.02 7.32
C PHE A 183 5.45 13.18 5.90
N HIS A 184 6.30 13.77 5.05
CA HIS A 184 6.16 13.82 3.61
C HIS A 184 6.93 12.65 2.97
N PRO A 185 6.24 11.60 2.49
CA PRO A 185 6.88 10.33 2.12
C PRO A 185 7.80 10.47 0.91
N LEU A 186 7.42 11.25 -0.11
CA LEU A 186 8.25 11.42 -1.30
C LEU A 186 9.54 12.23 -1.02
N LYS A 187 9.49 13.30 -0.22
CA LYS A 187 10.70 14.05 0.20
C LYS A 187 11.67 13.13 0.97
N TYR A 188 11.16 12.32 1.90
CA TYR A 188 11.95 11.31 2.63
C TYR A 188 12.64 10.33 1.67
N LEU A 189 11.88 9.65 0.83
CA LEU A 189 12.43 8.62 -0.05
C LEU A 189 13.36 9.16 -1.13
N ARG A 190 13.16 10.40 -1.59
CA ARG A 190 14.10 11.08 -2.49
C ARG A 190 15.46 11.28 -1.83
N ALA A 191 15.49 11.70 -0.57
CA ALA A 191 16.74 11.86 0.17
C ALA A 191 17.45 10.51 0.40
N LEU A 192 16.69 9.46 0.74
CA LEU A 192 17.24 8.10 0.87
C LEU A 192 17.82 7.58 -0.45
N LEU A 193 17.10 7.73 -1.56
CA LEU A 193 17.58 7.32 -2.89
C LEU A 193 18.85 8.09 -3.30
N ALA A 194 18.91 9.39 -3.03
CA ALA A 194 20.09 10.19 -3.32
C ALA A 194 21.30 9.73 -2.51
N ASP A 195 21.13 9.43 -1.21
CA ASP A 195 22.21 8.92 -0.37
C ASP A 195 22.60 7.47 -0.74
N PHE A 196 21.63 6.63 -1.09
CA PHE A 196 21.84 5.29 -1.64
C PHE A 196 22.78 5.31 -2.86
N GLN A 197 22.50 6.20 -3.81
CA GLN A 197 23.33 6.35 -5.01
C GLN A 197 24.73 6.89 -4.70
N LYS A 198 24.85 7.85 -3.77
CA LYS A 198 26.16 8.35 -3.30
C LYS A 198 27.03 7.25 -2.69
N ARG A 199 26.42 6.22 -2.10
CA ARG A 199 27.10 5.05 -1.54
C ARG A 199 27.45 3.98 -2.58
N GLY A 200 27.17 4.23 -3.86
CA GLY A 200 27.46 3.31 -4.96
C GLY A 200 26.31 2.34 -5.29
N GLY A 201 25.14 2.51 -4.67
CA GLY A 201 23.92 1.83 -5.08
C GLY A 201 23.51 2.24 -6.50
N LYS A 202 23.04 1.29 -7.30
CA LYS A 202 22.53 1.56 -8.65
C LYS A 202 21.01 1.45 -8.65
N ALA A 203 20.33 2.40 -9.30
CA ALA A 203 18.89 2.38 -9.45
C ALA A 203 18.52 2.54 -10.93
N PHE A 204 17.57 1.74 -11.40
CA PHE A 204 17.08 1.76 -12.77
C PHE A 204 15.55 1.85 -12.78
N ALA A 205 15.03 2.78 -13.57
CA ALA A 205 13.60 2.92 -13.84
C ALA A 205 13.23 2.22 -15.16
N ASP A 206 11.94 2.10 -15.45
CA ASP A 206 11.43 1.62 -16.74
C ASP A 206 12.05 0.28 -17.19
N SER A 207 12.35 -0.58 -16.22
CA SER A 207 13.08 -1.85 -16.37
C SER A 207 12.30 -2.98 -15.70
N ALA A 208 11.26 -3.47 -16.37
CA ALA A 208 10.38 -4.47 -15.81
C ALA A 208 11.07 -5.85 -15.77
N VAL A 209 11.18 -6.46 -14.59
CA VAL A 209 11.61 -7.86 -14.47
C VAL A 209 10.51 -8.79 -14.99
N VAL A 210 10.85 -9.61 -15.99
CA VAL A 210 9.92 -10.50 -16.71
C VAL A 210 10.29 -11.97 -16.62
N GLU A 211 11.47 -12.30 -16.10
CA GLU A 211 11.92 -13.68 -15.90
C GLU A 211 12.80 -13.78 -14.65
N ILE A 212 12.65 -14.87 -13.90
CA ILE A 212 13.37 -15.14 -12.65
C ILE A 212 13.91 -16.56 -12.73
N GLU A 213 15.22 -16.71 -12.59
CA GLU A 213 15.87 -18.01 -12.42
C GLU A 213 16.64 -18.03 -11.10
N GLU A 214 16.31 -18.97 -10.23
CA GLU A 214 17.07 -19.20 -9.00
C GLU A 214 17.97 -20.44 -9.16
N GLY A 215 19.27 -20.24 -8.93
CA GLY A 215 20.25 -21.31 -8.76
C GLY A 215 21.21 -20.97 -7.63
N LYS A 216 22.51 -21.14 -7.84
CA LYS A 216 23.53 -20.63 -6.90
C LYS A 216 23.49 -19.12 -6.72
N GLN A 217 23.01 -18.42 -7.74
CA GLN A 217 22.71 -16.99 -7.79
C GLN A 217 21.31 -16.83 -8.37
N VAL A 218 20.69 -15.68 -8.12
CA VAL A 218 19.44 -15.29 -8.74
C VAL A 218 19.74 -14.50 -10.01
N ARG A 219 19.14 -14.87 -11.13
CA ARG A 219 19.18 -14.12 -12.40
C ARG A 219 17.81 -13.55 -12.71
N LEU A 220 17.78 -12.26 -13.00
CA LEU A 220 16.57 -11.49 -13.25
C LEU A 220 16.66 -10.84 -14.62
N LYS A 221 15.84 -11.28 -15.57
CA LYS A 221 15.80 -10.70 -16.90
C LYS A 221 14.81 -9.56 -16.96
N CYS A 222 15.24 -8.43 -17.50
CA CYS A 222 14.37 -7.29 -17.75
C CYS A 222 13.79 -7.34 -19.17
N ASP A 223 12.68 -6.62 -19.39
CA ASP A 223 11.98 -6.52 -20.67
C ASP A 223 12.85 -5.99 -21.83
N GLY A 224 13.88 -5.19 -21.52
CA GLY A 224 14.89 -4.72 -22.48
C GLY A 224 15.94 -5.76 -22.90
N GLY A 225 15.91 -6.97 -22.30
CA GLY A 225 16.83 -8.07 -22.59
C GLY A 225 18.03 -8.17 -21.66
N SER A 226 18.40 -7.09 -20.97
CA SER A 226 19.48 -7.07 -19.97
C SER A 226 19.12 -7.85 -18.70
N THR A 227 20.15 -8.34 -18.01
CA THR A 227 20.00 -9.20 -16.83
C THR A 227 20.71 -8.63 -15.60
N VAL A 228 20.07 -8.73 -14.43
CA VAL A 228 20.70 -8.53 -13.13
C VAL A 228 21.00 -9.89 -12.51
N THR A 229 22.27 -10.16 -12.19
CA THR A 229 22.70 -11.36 -11.47
C THR A 229 23.10 -10.99 -10.04
N ALA A 230 22.50 -11.64 -9.05
CA ALA A 230 22.72 -11.33 -7.63
C ALA A 230 22.85 -12.58 -6.76
N SER A 231 23.48 -12.44 -5.59
CA SER A 231 23.49 -13.52 -4.59
C SER A 231 22.12 -13.68 -3.94
N ASN A 232 21.41 -12.58 -3.68
CA ASN A 232 20.03 -12.57 -3.19
C ASN A 232 19.15 -11.64 -4.04
N ALA A 233 17.84 -11.90 -4.06
CA ALA A 233 16.85 -11.01 -4.65
C ALA A 233 15.72 -10.69 -3.66
N VAL A 234 15.22 -9.45 -3.68
CA VAL A 234 14.12 -8.99 -2.83
C VAL A 234 12.99 -8.43 -3.70
N PHE A 235 11.82 -9.05 -3.65
CA PHE A 235 10.62 -8.57 -4.34
C PHE A 235 9.76 -7.71 -3.42
N ALA A 236 9.75 -6.41 -3.68
CA ALA A 236 9.00 -5.38 -2.97
C ALA A 236 7.99 -4.71 -3.91
N THR A 237 7.24 -5.52 -4.66
CA THR A 237 6.42 -5.10 -5.81
C THR A 237 4.92 -4.96 -5.50
N ASN A 238 4.58 -4.63 -4.25
CA ASN A 238 3.24 -4.74 -3.66
C ASN A 238 2.78 -6.20 -3.58
N SER A 239 2.52 -6.85 -4.72
CA SER A 239 2.32 -8.30 -4.84
C SER A 239 3.53 -8.91 -5.58
N PRO A 240 4.20 -9.94 -5.03
CA PRO A 240 5.45 -10.47 -5.61
C PRO A 240 5.18 -11.11 -6.97
N ILE A 241 6.11 -10.94 -7.92
CA ILE A 241 6.02 -11.53 -9.26
C ILE A 241 6.46 -13.02 -9.30
N ASN A 242 6.55 -13.68 -8.14
CA ASN A 242 6.99 -15.08 -8.06
C ASN A 242 5.85 -16.03 -8.48
N THR A 243 6.22 -17.21 -8.97
CA THR A 243 5.26 -18.22 -9.45
C THR A 243 4.62 -19.04 -8.32
N LEU A 244 4.95 -18.73 -7.06
CA LEU A 244 4.45 -19.45 -5.89
C LEU A 244 3.11 -18.85 -5.46
N VAL A 245 2.04 -19.39 -6.04
CA VAL A 245 0.62 -19.02 -5.81
C VAL A 245 0.22 -18.99 -4.32
N LYS A 246 0.98 -19.64 -3.43
CA LYS A 246 0.70 -19.71 -1.98
C LYS A 246 0.62 -18.37 -1.28
N ILE A 247 1.38 -17.36 -1.70
CA ILE A 247 1.33 -16.05 -1.03
C ILE A 247 0.10 -15.26 -1.48
N HIS A 248 -0.26 -15.38 -2.75
CA HIS A 248 -1.39 -14.67 -3.34
C HIS A 248 -2.74 -15.12 -2.80
N SER A 249 -2.87 -16.36 -2.31
CA SER A 249 -4.10 -16.85 -1.67
C SER A 249 -4.28 -16.38 -0.21
N LYS A 250 -3.29 -15.69 0.35
CA LYS A 250 -3.30 -15.18 1.74
C LYS A 250 -3.49 -13.67 1.81
N MET A 251 -3.80 -13.03 0.69
CA MET A 251 -4.05 -11.60 0.63
C MET A 251 -5.07 -11.24 -0.45
N ALA A 252 -5.78 -10.14 -0.25
CA ALA A 252 -6.79 -9.63 -1.16
C ALA A 252 -6.52 -8.16 -1.50
N PRO A 253 -6.74 -7.73 -2.76
CA PRO A 253 -6.56 -6.34 -3.14
C PRO A 253 -7.76 -5.50 -2.71
N TYR A 254 -7.50 -4.43 -1.97
CA TYR A 254 -8.46 -3.42 -1.58
C TYR A 254 -8.10 -2.09 -2.18
N ARG A 255 -9.11 -1.28 -2.49
CA ARG A 255 -8.95 0.10 -2.92
C ARG A 255 -9.44 1.02 -1.83
N THR A 256 -8.63 2.03 -1.53
CA THR A 256 -8.87 3.08 -0.54
C THR A 256 -8.90 4.45 -1.22
N TYR A 257 -9.57 5.42 -0.61
CA TYR A 257 -9.77 6.77 -1.15
C TYR A 257 -9.23 7.81 -0.18
N ALA A 258 -8.65 8.87 -0.73
CA ALA A 258 -8.14 9.99 0.05
C ALA A 258 -8.38 11.32 -0.66
N MET A 259 -8.52 12.36 0.14
CA MET A 259 -8.72 13.74 -0.31
C MET A 259 -7.90 14.69 0.55
N ALA A 260 -7.44 15.78 -0.06
CA ALA A 260 -6.68 16.84 0.58
C ALA A 260 -7.40 18.18 0.42
N PHE A 261 -7.45 18.97 1.49
CA PHE A 261 -8.14 20.26 1.54
C PHE A 261 -7.25 21.32 2.19
N ASP A 262 -7.45 22.58 1.81
CA ASP A 262 -6.88 23.71 2.55
C ASP A 262 -7.60 23.85 3.92
N ILE A 263 -6.86 24.15 4.98
CA ILE A 263 -7.41 24.46 6.31
C ILE A 263 -6.62 25.60 6.95
N GLU A 264 -7.30 26.54 7.60
CA GLU A 264 -6.61 27.61 8.35
C GLU A 264 -5.89 27.02 9.57
N ARG A 265 -4.65 27.46 9.78
CA ARG A 265 -3.81 26.96 10.88
C ARG A 265 -4.49 27.23 12.22
N GLY A 266 -4.60 26.20 13.05
CA GLY A 266 -5.18 26.29 14.38
C GLY A 266 -6.66 25.92 14.47
N ILE A 267 -7.37 25.70 13.35
CA ILE A 267 -8.74 25.15 13.37
C ILE A 267 -8.73 23.74 13.97
N LEU A 268 -7.82 22.89 13.48
CA LEU A 268 -7.62 21.53 13.99
C LEU A 268 -6.19 21.42 14.54
N PRO A 269 -6.00 20.97 15.78
CA PRO A 269 -4.69 20.63 16.31
C PRO A 269 -4.01 19.55 15.46
N ASP A 270 -2.70 19.70 15.29
CA ASP A 270 -1.89 18.76 14.54
C ASP A 270 -1.72 17.46 15.32
N ALA A 271 -2.45 16.44 14.87
CA ALA A 271 -2.46 15.10 15.42
C ALA A 271 -2.94 14.13 14.33
N LEU A 272 -2.88 12.85 14.67
CA LEU A 272 -3.50 11.79 13.88
C LEU A 272 -4.87 11.48 14.47
N TYR A 273 -5.91 11.38 13.64
CA TYR A 273 -7.26 11.03 14.08
C TYR A 273 -7.77 9.89 13.22
N TRP A 274 -8.37 8.87 13.82
CA TRP A 274 -9.08 7.80 13.09
C TRP A 274 -10.27 7.31 13.91
N ASP A 275 -11.35 6.93 13.22
CA ASP A 275 -12.56 6.46 13.88
C ASP A 275 -12.58 4.93 14.07
N MET A 276 -13.61 4.45 14.76
CA MET A 276 -13.87 3.03 15.01
C MET A 276 -14.78 2.38 13.96
N ASP A 277 -15.02 3.03 12.81
CA ASP A 277 -15.89 2.45 11.76
C ASP A 277 -15.17 1.31 11.02
N ASP A 278 -15.89 0.53 10.24
CA ASP A 278 -15.31 -0.51 9.36
C ASP A 278 -16.02 -0.52 8.00
N PRO A 279 -15.39 -0.01 6.92
CA PRO A 279 -14.05 0.57 6.87
C PRO A 279 -13.97 1.92 7.61
N TYR A 280 -12.89 2.12 8.37
CA TYR A 280 -12.66 3.34 9.16
C TYR A 280 -12.36 4.57 8.28
N TYR A 281 -12.53 5.74 8.88
CA TYR A 281 -12.05 7.01 8.33
C TYR A 281 -10.94 7.59 9.18
N TYR A 282 -10.09 8.38 8.55
CA TYR A 282 -8.96 8.99 9.25
C TYR A 282 -8.62 10.37 8.69
N VAL A 283 -7.97 11.17 9.54
CA VAL A 283 -7.57 12.55 9.27
C VAL A 283 -6.15 12.76 9.79
N ARG A 284 -5.36 13.50 9.03
CA ARG A 284 -4.12 14.10 9.51
C ARG A 284 -3.87 15.44 8.84
N LEU A 285 -2.95 16.22 9.41
CA LEU A 285 -2.50 17.47 8.81
C LEU A 285 -1.13 17.31 8.15
N ASN A 286 -0.88 18.14 7.15
CA ASN A 286 0.44 18.42 6.60
C ASN A 286 0.68 19.94 6.64
N PRO A 287 1.87 20.39 7.07
CA PRO A 287 2.21 21.81 7.03
C PRO A 287 2.05 22.37 5.62
N GLY A 288 1.39 23.53 5.53
CA GLY A 288 1.25 24.27 4.29
C GLY A 288 2.04 25.59 4.30
N LEU A 289 1.84 26.41 3.27
CA LEU A 289 2.48 27.72 3.17
C LEU A 289 1.67 28.79 3.90
N GLY A 290 2.36 29.68 4.62
CA GLY A 290 1.74 30.81 5.32
C GLY A 290 0.82 30.36 6.46
N GLU A 291 -0.40 30.89 6.48
CA GLU A 291 -1.40 30.67 7.54
C GLU A 291 -2.33 29.47 7.24
N THR A 292 -2.09 28.72 6.16
CA THR A 292 -2.87 27.54 5.79
C THR A 292 -2.04 26.28 5.89
N ASP A 293 -2.60 25.26 6.54
CA ASP A 293 -2.13 23.87 6.47
C ASP A 293 -2.97 23.08 5.46
N CYS A 294 -2.61 21.82 5.23
CA CYS A 294 -3.39 20.91 4.42
C CYS A 294 -3.94 19.77 5.28
N LEU A 295 -5.25 19.59 5.27
CA LEU A 295 -5.91 18.45 5.88
C LEU A 295 -6.00 17.33 4.85
N ILE A 296 -5.58 16.12 5.23
CA ILE A 296 -5.71 14.90 4.43
C ILE A 296 -6.68 13.97 5.16
N ALA A 297 -7.75 13.59 4.48
CA ALA A 297 -8.74 12.61 4.95
C ALA A 297 -8.72 11.36 4.07
N GLY A 298 -8.95 10.19 4.65
CA GLY A 298 -9.06 8.93 3.90
C GLY A 298 -10.05 7.93 4.49
N GLY A 299 -10.36 6.89 3.71
CA GLY A 299 -11.28 5.80 4.07
C GLY A 299 -12.05 5.28 2.86
N ARG A 300 -13.26 4.74 3.12
CA ARG A 300 -14.20 4.20 2.10
C ARG A 300 -13.69 2.97 1.34
N ASP A 301 -12.88 2.17 2.02
CA ASP A 301 -12.21 1.03 1.44
C ASP A 301 -13.22 -0.02 0.91
N HIS A 302 -12.84 -0.69 -0.16
CA HIS A 302 -13.59 -1.83 -0.70
C HIS A 302 -12.67 -2.74 -1.51
N LYS A 303 -13.10 -3.97 -1.73
CA LYS A 303 -12.33 -4.90 -2.54
C LYS A 303 -12.19 -4.40 -3.99
N SER A 304 -10.97 -4.46 -4.51
CA SER A 304 -10.66 -3.98 -5.86
C SER A 304 -11.42 -4.78 -6.91
N GLY A 305 -12.00 -4.09 -7.90
CA GLY A 305 -12.78 -4.70 -8.98
C GLY A 305 -14.18 -5.18 -8.59
N GLU A 306 -14.64 -5.02 -7.34
CA GLU A 306 -16.03 -5.37 -6.98
C GLU A 306 -17.04 -4.25 -7.27
N ALA A 307 -16.58 -3.01 -7.37
CA ALA A 307 -17.40 -1.84 -7.66
C ALA A 307 -16.64 -0.81 -8.49
N ASP A 308 -17.40 -0.06 -9.32
CA ASP A 308 -16.95 1.09 -10.11
C ASP A 308 -17.73 2.34 -9.68
N ASP A 309 -17.57 2.74 -8.42
CA ASP A 309 -18.33 3.79 -7.74
C ASP A 309 -17.43 4.88 -7.10
N GLY A 310 -16.21 5.07 -7.61
CA GLY A 310 -15.21 5.93 -6.98
C GLY A 310 -15.64 7.38 -6.75
N GLU A 311 -16.38 8.00 -7.67
CA GLU A 311 -16.93 9.35 -7.48
C GLU A 311 -17.96 9.42 -6.34
N VAL A 312 -18.74 8.35 -6.13
CA VAL A 312 -19.67 8.25 -5.00
C VAL A 312 -18.88 8.19 -3.69
N ARG A 313 -17.75 7.48 -3.68
CA ARG A 313 -16.87 7.37 -2.50
C ARG A 313 -16.17 8.68 -2.17
N PHE A 314 -15.65 9.39 -3.16
CA PHE A 314 -15.11 10.74 -2.95
C PHE A 314 -16.17 11.70 -2.41
N THR A 315 -17.37 11.69 -2.98
CA THR A 315 -18.48 12.53 -2.49
C THR A 315 -18.83 12.20 -1.03
N ALA A 316 -18.87 10.91 -0.68
CA ALA A 316 -19.14 10.47 0.69
C ALA A 316 -18.03 10.87 1.66
N LEU A 317 -16.76 10.71 1.27
CA LEU A 317 -15.60 11.11 2.08
C LEU A 317 -15.56 12.62 2.30
N GLU A 318 -15.84 13.42 1.27
CA GLU A 318 -15.95 14.88 1.40
C GLU A 318 -17.09 15.29 2.34
N ALA A 319 -18.27 14.68 2.19
CA ALA A 319 -19.41 14.94 3.06
C ALA A 319 -19.09 14.61 4.52
N TRP A 320 -18.40 13.49 4.77
CA TRP A 320 -17.95 13.08 6.10
C TRP A 320 -17.00 14.11 6.72
N ILE A 321 -15.91 14.49 6.03
CA ILE A 321 -14.91 15.39 6.62
C ILE A 321 -15.46 16.82 6.80
N ARG A 322 -16.33 17.30 5.89
CA ARG A 322 -16.98 18.61 6.04
C ARG A 322 -18.00 18.65 7.17
N ALA A 323 -18.59 17.50 7.53
CA ALA A 323 -19.45 17.42 8.71
C ALA A 323 -18.64 17.60 10.01
N LEU A 324 -17.43 17.02 10.06
CA LEU A 324 -16.52 17.11 11.20
C LEU A 324 -15.77 18.44 11.30
N VAL A 325 -15.41 19.03 10.16
CA VAL A 325 -14.67 20.30 10.06
C VAL A 325 -15.44 21.25 9.13
N PRO A 326 -16.45 22.00 9.63
CA PRO A 326 -17.29 22.86 8.80
C PRO A 326 -16.54 23.99 8.08
N ASP A 327 -15.44 24.46 8.67
CA ASP A 327 -14.59 25.54 8.12
C ASP A 327 -13.54 25.04 7.13
N LEU A 328 -13.67 23.80 6.65
CA LEU A 328 -12.76 23.19 5.68
C LEU A 328 -12.78 23.96 4.35
N GLY A 329 -11.60 24.32 3.87
CA GLY A 329 -11.42 25.09 2.65
C GLY A 329 -11.65 24.29 1.36
N ARG A 330 -11.02 24.77 0.28
CA ARG A 330 -11.11 24.15 -1.04
C ARG A 330 -10.39 22.80 -1.07
N GLU A 331 -10.88 21.91 -1.90
CA GLU A 331 -10.15 20.69 -2.27
C GLU A 331 -8.89 21.03 -3.07
N ARG A 332 -7.80 20.31 -2.78
CA ARG A 332 -6.49 20.39 -3.42
C ARG A 332 -6.17 19.19 -4.27
N ALA A 333 -6.56 18.01 -3.80
CA ALA A 333 -6.35 16.75 -4.49
C ALA A 333 -7.37 15.72 -4.00
N ARG A 334 -7.66 14.76 -4.86
CA ARG A 334 -8.32 13.51 -4.52
C ARG A 334 -7.62 12.38 -5.25
N TRP A 335 -7.48 11.23 -4.62
CA TRP A 335 -6.83 10.06 -5.20
C TRP A 335 -7.32 8.76 -4.59
N SER A 336 -7.14 7.67 -5.32
CA SER A 336 -7.30 6.33 -4.78
C SER A 336 -5.97 5.58 -4.75
N GLY A 337 -5.87 4.56 -3.92
CA GLY A 337 -4.72 3.66 -3.82
C GLY A 337 -5.17 2.21 -3.77
N GLN A 338 -4.24 1.27 -3.96
CA GLN A 338 -4.48 -0.16 -3.76
C GLN A 338 -3.62 -0.68 -2.62
N VAL A 339 -4.27 -1.31 -1.66
CA VAL A 339 -3.69 -2.00 -0.51
C VAL A 339 -3.84 -3.50 -0.72
N LEU A 340 -2.92 -4.30 -0.17
CA LEU A 340 -3.07 -5.75 -0.11
C LEU A 340 -3.30 -6.16 1.34
N ASP A 341 -4.55 -6.48 1.65
CA ASP A 341 -4.96 -6.92 2.98
C ASP A 341 -4.61 -8.39 3.14
N THR A 342 -4.05 -8.73 4.30
CA THR A 342 -3.67 -10.09 4.63
C THR A 342 -4.69 -10.74 5.55
N ILE A 343 -4.69 -12.07 5.55
CA ILE A 343 -5.58 -12.88 6.39
C ILE A 343 -5.38 -12.69 7.91
N ASP A 344 -4.36 -11.93 8.33
CA ASP A 344 -3.95 -11.83 9.73
C ASP A 344 -3.31 -10.49 10.12
N TYR A 345 -3.62 -9.43 9.36
CA TYR A 345 -3.30 -8.02 9.65
C TYR A 345 -1.82 -7.63 9.53
N CYS A 346 -0.91 -8.57 9.30
CA CYS A 346 0.54 -8.32 9.28
C CYS A 346 1.12 -8.48 7.86
N GLY A 347 2.17 -7.71 7.56
CA GLY A 347 2.98 -7.92 6.36
C GLY A 347 3.49 -9.36 6.20
N PHE A 348 3.72 -9.80 4.97
CA PHE A 348 4.58 -10.95 4.69
C PHE A 348 5.95 -10.43 4.27
N ILE A 349 6.91 -10.49 5.20
CA ILE A 349 8.24 -9.90 5.05
C ILE A 349 9.28 -10.94 5.48
N GLY A 350 10.14 -11.36 4.57
CA GLY A 350 11.18 -12.35 4.84
C GLY A 350 11.46 -13.26 3.66
N ARG A 351 12.00 -14.45 3.93
CA ARG A 351 12.39 -15.40 2.88
C ARG A 351 11.15 -15.96 2.16
N SER A 352 11.20 -15.98 0.84
CA SER A 352 10.10 -16.48 0.02
C SER A 352 9.94 -18.00 0.22
N PRO A 353 8.72 -18.52 0.43
CA PRO A 353 8.52 -19.92 0.79
C PRO A 353 9.02 -20.90 -0.27
N GLY A 354 10.02 -21.73 0.06
CA GLY A 354 10.60 -22.70 -0.88
C GLY A 354 11.74 -22.14 -1.73
N ASN A 355 12.15 -20.89 -1.53
CA ASN A 355 13.34 -20.31 -2.13
C ASN A 355 14.48 -20.22 -1.10
N GLY A 356 15.71 -20.28 -1.60
CA GLY A 356 16.92 -20.13 -0.78
C GLY A 356 17.39 -18.68 -0.71
N ASN A 357 17.39 -17.98 -1.84
CA ASN A 357 18.03 -16.68 -2.03
C ASN A 357 17.04 -15.57 -2.42
N VAL A 358 15.74 -15.84 -2.32
CA VAL A 358 14.68 -14.90 -2.67
C VAL A 358 13.91 -14.48 -1.41
N PHE A 359 13.71 -13.19 -1.26
CA PHE A 359 12.94 -12.55 -0.19
C PHE A 359 11.77 -11.77 -0.78
N ILE A 360 10.75 -11.52 0.05
CA ILE A 360 9.57 -10.73 -0.31
C ILE A 360 9.24 -9.72 0.79
N ALA A 361 8.62 -8.61 0.38
CA ALA A 361 7.91 -7.68 1.26
C ALA A 361 6.58 -7.31 0.57
N THR A 362 5.47 -7.80 1.12
CA THR A 362 4.12 -7.76 0.50
C THR A 362 3.03 -7.77 1.57
N GLY A 363 1.80 -7.42 1.18
CA GLY A 363 0.62 -7.61 2.04
C GLY A 363 0.60 -6.67 3.26
N ASP A 364 0.84 -5.39 3.06
CA ASP A 364 1.03 -4.46 4.19
C ASP A 364 -0.23 -4.12 5.00
N SER A 365 -1.42 -4.53 4.56
CA SER A 365 -2.71 -4.36 5.28
C SER A 365 -2.89 -2.93 5.83
N GLY A 366 -2.81 -1.94 4.95
CA GLY A 366 -2.98 -0.51 5.28
C GLY A 366 -1.71 0.15 5.82
N GLN A 367 -0.75 -0.63 6.32
CA GLN A 367 0.42 -0.13 7.05
C GLN A 367 1.70 -0.11 6.21
N GLY A 368 1.58 0.20 4.91
CA GLY A 368 2.70 0.17 3.96
C GLY A 368 3.89 1.07 4.30
N MET A 369 3.67 2.18 5.03
CA MET A 369 4.75 3.09 5.42
C MET A 369 5.71 2.45 6.43
N THR A 370 5.16 1.91 7.51
CA THR A 370 5.91 1.27 8.59
C THR A 370 6.39 -0.12 8.18
N HIS A 371 5.54 -0.95 7.55
CA HIS A 371 5.97 -2.24 7.00
C HIS A 371 7.08 -2.10 5.96
N GLY A 372 7.04 -1.05 5.13
CA GLY A 372 8.09 -0.80 4.13
C GLY A 372 9.46 -0.52 4.76
N VAL A 373 9.51 0.33 5.79
CA VAL A 373 10.77 0.61 6.51
C VAL A 373 11.22 -0.60 7.33
N LEU A 374 10.29 -1.29 7.98
CA LEU A 374 10.55 -2.54 8.69
C LEU A 374 11.16 -3.61 7.76
N ALA A 375 10.68 -3.71 6.52
CA ALA A 375 11.27 -4.62 5.54
C ALA A 375 12.77 -4.36 5.34
N GLY A 376 13.18 -3.09 5.37
CA GLY A 376 14.60 -2.73 5.33
C GLY A 376 15.39 -3.29 6.50
N LEU A 377 14.87 -3.12 7.73
CA LEU A 377 15.52 -3.61 8.95
C LEU A 377 15.58 -5.16 8.97
N LEU A 378 14.44 -5.80 8.75
CA LEU A 378 14.28 -7.25 8.87
C LEU A 378 15.08 -7.98 7.78
N ILE A 379 14.93 -7.58 6.50
CA ILE A 379 15.60 -8.29 5.39
C ILE A 379 17.10 -8.05 5.39
N ARG A 380 17.57 -6.85 5.79
CA ARG A 380 18.99 -6.60 6.03
C ARG A 380 19.56 -7.63 7.02
N ASP A 381 18.92 -7.79 8.18
CA ASP A 381 19.42 -8.71 9.22
C ASP A 381 19.37 -10.17 8.75
N LEU A 382 18.31 -10.60 8.06
CA LEU A 382 18.22 -11.94 7.51
C LEU A 382 19.31 -12.25 6.45
N ILE A 383 19.75 -11.24 5.69
CA ILE A 383 20.81 -11.39 4.67
C ILE A 383 22.20 -11.29 5.30
N VAL A 384 22.40 -10.39 6.26
CA VAL A 384 23.73 -10.07 6.81
C VAL A 384 24.07 -10.95 8.02
N GLU A 385 23.13 -11.07 8.96
CA GLU A 385 23.31 -11.76 10.25
C GLU A 385 22.66 -13.16 10.27
N GLY A 386 21.71 -13.42 9.37
CA GLY A 386 21.03 -14.70 9.23
C GLY A 386 19.83 -14.90 10.16
N SER A 387 19.46 -13.91 10.98
CA SER A 387 18.29 -13.97 11.87
C SER A 387 17.82 -12.56 12.26
N ASN A 388 16.55 -12.42 12.65
CA ASN A 388 15.98 -11.20 13.22
C ASN A 388 14.90 -11.55 14.26
N PRO A 389 14.79 -10.82 15.39
CA PRO A 389 13.81 -11.14 16.44
C PRO A 389 12.34 -11.10 15.99
N TRP A 390 12.02 -10.35 14.94
CA TRP A 390 10.65 -10.23 14.42
C TRP A 390 10.34 -11.19 13.27
N GLU A 391 11.26 -12.09 12.90
CA GLU A 391 11.07 -13.03 11.79
C GLU A 391 9.77 -13.82 11.91
N ALA A 392 9.46 -14.35 13.10
CA ALA A 392 8.25 -15.14 13.34
C ALA A 392 6.95 -14.34 13.20
N VAL A 393 6.99 -13.01 13.36
CA VAL A 393 5.82 -12.13 13.19
C VAL A 393 5.46 -12.04 11.70
N TYR A 394 6.47 -11.95 10.83
CA TYR A 394 6.29 -11.61 9.41
C TYR A 394 6.58 -12.74 8.43
N ALA A 395 6.98 -13.92 8.91
CA ALA A 395 7.33 -15.09 8.11
C ALA A 395 6.32 -15.34 6.96
N PRO A 396 6.75 -15.31 5.68
CA PRO A 396 5.88 -15.51 4.53
C PRO A 396 5.13 -16.86 4.47
N ASP A 397 5.70 -17.91 5.05
CA ASP A 397 5.13 -19.25 5.08
C ASP A 397 4.13 -19.47 6.22
N ARG A 398 3.98 -18.52 7.15
CA ARG A 398 3.09 -18.63 8.30
C ARG A 398 1.64 -18.94 7.90
N THR A 399 0.98 -19.74 8.72
CA THR A 399 -0.46 -20.04 8.62
C THR A 399 -1.05 -19.97 10.02
N PRO A 400 -1.66 -18.84 10.40
CA PRO A 400 -2.24 -18.68 11.73
C PRO A 400 -3.39 -19.69 11.92
N PRO A 401 -3.46 -20.38 13.07
CA PRO A 401 -4.55 -21.34 13.33
C PRO A 401 -5.95 -20.72 13.24
N ALA A 402 -6.12 -19.47 13.68
CA ALA A 402 -7.39 -18.76 13.64
C ALA A 402 -7.77 -18.23 12.24
N ALA A 403 -6.78 -17.97 11.38
CA ALA A 403 -7.00 -17.47 10.03
C ALA A 403 -7.61 -18.53 9.10
N LEU A 404 -7.52 -19.83 9.42
CA LEU A 404 -8.12 -20.91 8.62
C LEU A 404 -9.64 -20.76 8.43
N ALA A 405 -10.36 -20.17 9.38
CA ALA A 405 -11.80 -19.95 9.26
C ALA A 405 -12.14 -18.76 8.36
N GLN A 406 -11.37 -17.67 8.46
CA GLN A 406 -11.53 -16.45 7.65
C GLN A 406 -11.06 -16.67 6.20
N TYR A 407 -9.99 -17.46 6.03
CA TYR A 407 -9.43 -17.94 4.76
C TYR A 407 -10.45 -18.64 3.86
N VAL A 408 -11.44 -19.35 4.43
CA VAL A 408 -12.50 -20.01 3.65
C VAL A 408 -13.49 -19.00 3.07
N ASN A 409 -13.81 -17.93 3.80
CA ASN A 409 -14.75 -16.90 3.34
C ASN A 409 -14.13 -15.94 2.32
N GLU A 410 -12.85 -15.56 2.49
CA GLU A 410 -12.17 -14.64 1.58
C GLU A 410 -11.76 -15.29 0.25
N ASN A 411 -11.43 -16.59 0.24
CA ASN A 411 -11.15 -17.34 -0.99
C ASN A 411 -12.41 -17.74 -1.79
N LEU A 412 -13.63 -17.48 -1.28
CA LEU A 412 -14.84 -17.59 -2.10
C LEU A 412 -14.78 -16.68 -3.33
N THR A 413 -14.02 -15.59 -3.29
CA THR A 413 -13.89 -14.67 -4.42
C THR A 413 -13.12 -15.29 -5.59
N THR A 414 -12.15 -16.19 -5.36
CA THR A 414 -11.46 -16.91 -6.44
C THR A 414 -12.43 -17.83 -7.20
N VAL A 415 -13.34 -18.50 -6.48
CA VAL A 415 -14.42 -19.31 -7.06
C VAL A 415 -15.44 -18.43 -7.78
N LYS A 416 -15.82 -17.28 -7.21
CA LYS A 416 -16.72 -16.30 -7.86
C LYS A 416 -16.12 -15.69 -9.13
N ASN A 417 -14.82 -15.42 -9.17
CA ASN A 417 -14.15 -14.80 -10.31
C ASN A 417 -13.95 -15.79 -11.48
N LEU A 418 -13.77 -17.09 -11.20
CA LEU A 418 -13.88 -18.16 -12.19
C LEU A 418 -15.33 -18.34 -12.67
N ALA A 419 -16.33 -18.19 -11.79
CA ALA A 419 -17.74 -18.12 -12.19
C ALA A 419 -18.05 -16.86 -13.05
N GLY A 420 -17.20 -15.84 -13.00
CA GLY A 420 -17.23 -14.69 -13.90
C GLY A 420 -17.21 -15.10 -15.38
N TYR A 421 -16.59 -16.22 -15.76
CA TYR A 421 -16.65 -16.75 -17.13
C TYR A 421 -18.05 -17.25 -17.54
N LEU A 422 -18.90 -17.61 -16.56
CA LEU A 422 -20.25 -18.12 -16.76
C LEU A 422 -21.31 -17.00 -16.75
N LEU A 423 -20.98 -15.83 -16.21
CA LEU A 423 -21.86 -14.66 -16.24
C LEU A 423 -21.93 -14.07 -17.66
N PRO A 424 -23.06 -13.47 -18.07
CA PRO A 424 -23.14 -12.74 -19.33
C PRO A 424 -22.16 -11.55 -19.36
N GLY A 425 -21.86 -11.04 -20.55
CA GLY A 425 -21.13 -9.77 -20.69
C GLY A 425 -21.88 -8.62 -20.01
N GLU A 426 -21.14 -7.67 -19.46
CA GLU A 426 -21.67 -6.44 -18.86
C GLU A 426 -22.19 -5.48 -19.93
N ILE A 427 -21.56 -5.50 -21.11
CA ILE A 427 -21.92 -4.67 -22.26
C ILE A 427 -22.35 -5.52 -23.46
N LYS A 428 -23.25 -4.97 -24.28
CA LYS A 428 -23.75 -5.63 -25.49
C LYS A 428 -22.93 -5.31 -26.73
N SER A 429 -22.44 -4.06 -26.83
CA SER A 429 -21.59 -3.60 -27.91
C SER A 429 -20.52 -2.65 -27.39
N ALA A 430 -19.36 -2.65 -28.05
CA ALA A 430 -18.32 -1.64 -27.82
C ALA A 430 -18.75 -0.22 -28.25
N ASP A 431 -19.73 -0.13 -29.15
CA ASP A 431 -20.26 1.16 -29.64
C ASP A 431 -21.13 1.86 -28.58
N ASP A 432 -21.62 1.11 -27.58
CA ASP A 432 -22.42 1.66 -26.48
C ASP A 432 -21.55 2.40 -25.45
N LEU A 433 -20.24 2.16 -25.45
CA LEU A 433 -19.29 2.78 -24.51
C LEU A 433 -19.07 4.25 -24.86
N LYS A 434 -19.29 5.13 -23.89
CA LYS A 434 -18.90 6.54 -23.95
C LYS A 434 -17.41 6.70 -23.59
N PRO A 435 -16.78 7.84 -23.94
CA PRO A 435 -15.42 8.12 -23.51
C PRO A 435 -15.27 8.04 -21.99
N GLY A 436 -14.28 7.27 -21.52
CA GLY A 436 -14.02 6.98 -20.11
C GLY A 436 -14.70 5.72 -19.56
N GLU A 437 -15.59 5.09 -20.33
CA GLU A 437 -16.29 3.87 -19.94
C GLU A 437 -15.57 2.60 -20.44
N GLY A 438 -15.80 1.50 -19.73
CA GLY A 438 -15.34 0.18 -20.12
C GLY A 438 -16.20 -0.90 -19.49
N GLY A 439 -16.05 -2.13 -20.00
CA GLY A 439 -16.77 -3.28 -19.49
C GLY A 439 -16.41 -4.56 -20.24
N ILE A 440 -16.96 -5.67 -19.75
CA ILE A 440 -16.71 -6.99 -20.31
C ILE A 440 -17.72 -7.33 -21.40
N LEU A 441 -17.23 -7.61 -22.61
CA LEU A 441 -18.01 -8.05 -23.77
C LEU A 441 -17.87 -9.57 -23.95
N GLN A 442 -18.98 -10.26 -24.18
CA GLN A 442 -18.97 -11.67 -24.56
C GLN A 442 -18.64 -11.81 -26.05
N ASP A 443 -17.60 -12.58 -26.39
CA ASP A 443 -17.22 -12.91 -27.77
C ASP A 443 -17.09 -14.42 -27.96
N GLY A 444 -18.18 -15.05 -28.40
CA GLY A 444 -18.29 -16.51 -28.50
C GLY A 444 -18.10 -17.17 -27.12
N LEU A 445 -17.07 -18.02 -26.99
CA LEU A 445 -16.67 -18.67 -25.73
C LEU A 445 -15.65 -17.85 -24.93
N SER A 446 -15.16 -16.74 -25.49
CA SER A 446 -14.16 -15.87 -24.88
C SER A 446 -14.80 -14.59 -24.33
N LYS A 447 -14.04 -13.88 -23.49
CA LYS A 447 -14.44 -12.59 -22.93
C LYS A 447 -13.41 -11.53 -23.30
N LEU A 448 -13.91 -10.40 -23.76
CA LEU A 448 -13.10 -9.24 -24.11
C LEU A 448 -13.27 -8.14 -23.06
N ALA A 449 -12.16 -7.60 -22.59
CA ALA A 449 -12.12 -6.34 -21.87
C ALA A 449 -12.11 -5.22 -22.91
N VAL A 450 -13.16 -4.41 -22.92
CA VAL A 450 -13.34 -3.32 -23.88
C VAL A 450 -13.51 -2.01 -23.14
N CYS A 451 -12.68 -1.02 -23.47
CA CYS A 451 -12.78 0.32 -22.89
C CYS A 451 -12.57 1.38 -23.96
N ARG A 452 -13.14 2.56 -23.71
CA ARG A 452 -12.93 3.75 -24.51
C ARG A 452 -12.21 4.78 -23.67
N GLU A 453 -11.01 5.17 -24.08
CA GLU A 453 -10.30 6.27 -23.45
C GLU A 453 -11.10 7.59 -23.57
N ARG A 454 -10.77 8.57 -22.73
CA ARG A 454 -11.46 9.88 -22.70
C ARG A 454 -11.31 10.66 -24.00
N ASP A 455 -10.24 10.41 -24.76
CA ASP A 455 -10.04 10.97 -26.10
C ASP A 455 -10.85 10.25 -27.21
N GLY A 456 -11.58 9.19 -26.84
CA GLY A 456 -12.44 8.41 -27.72
C GLY A 456 -11.80 7.14 -28.29
N LYS A 457 -10.49 6.91 -28.07
CA LYS A 457 -9.78 5.73 -28.57
C LYS A 457 -10.32 4.45 -27.94
N LEU A 458 -10.66 3.47 -28.77
CA LEU A 458 -11.24 2.20 -28.33
C LEU A 458 -10.16 1.12 -28.21
N HIS A 459 -10.17 0.40 -27.09
CA HIS A 459 -9.28 -0.71 -26.80
C HIS A 459 -10.06 -2.01 -26.62
N ARG A 460 -9.48 -3.12 -27.06
CA ARG A 460 -10.05 -4.47 -26.94
C ARG A 460 -8.92 -5.44 -26.64
N HIS A 461 -9.01 -6.10 -25.49
CA HIS A 461 -8.05 -7.10 -25.05
C HIS A 461 -8.79 -8.31 -24.51
N SER A 462 -8.07 -9.41 -24.30
CA SER A 462 -8.59 -10.51 -23.49
C SER A 462 -8.97 -10.00 -22.09
N ALA A 463 -10.17 -10.35 -21.63
CA ALA A 463 -10.58 -10.08 -20.25
C ALA A 463 -9.84 -10.93 -19.22
N SER A 464 -9.10 -11.94 -19.67
CA SER A 464 -8.36 -12.86 -18.82
C SER A 464 -7.04 -12.22 -18.36
N CYS A 465 -6.93 -11.95 -17.06
CA CYS A 465 -5.69 -11.48 -16.44
C CYS A 465 -4.54 -12.46 -16.73
N THR A 466 -3.43 -11.95 -17.24
CA THR A 466 -2.25 -12.76 -17.62
C THR A 466 -1.47 -13.38 -16.47
N HIS A 467 -1.85 -13.08 -15.22
CA HIS A 467 -1.31 -13.75 -14.04
C HIS A 467 -1.90 -15.16 -13.86
N LEU A 468 -3.20 -15.25 -13.50
CA LEU A 468 -3.89 -16.51 -13.20
C LEU A 468 -5.28 -16.62 -13.83
N GLY A 469 -5.58 -15.79 -14.84
CA GLY A 469 -6.80 -15.88 -15.63
C GLY A 469 -8.06 -15.36 -14.96
N CYS A 470 -7.96 -14.49 -13.95
CA CYS A 470 -9.15 -13.83 -13.42
C CYS A 470 -9.70 -12.80 -14.41
N ILE A 471 -11.03 -12.68 -14.50
CA ILE A 471 -11.67 -11.64 -15.31
C ILE A 471 -11.34 -10.27 -14.71
N VAL A 472 -10.69 -9.41 -15.49
CA VAL A 472 -10.41 -8.02 -15.09
C VAL A 472 -11.69 -7.19 -15.07
N GLN A 473 -11.66 -6.07 -14.35
CA GLN A 473 -12.80 -5.19 -14.11
C GLN A 473 -12.39 -3.75 -14.45
N TRP A 474 -13.26 -3.01 -15.14
CA TRP A 474 -12.96 -1.62 -15.50
C TRP A 474 -13.05 -0.75 -14.26
N ASN A 475 -12.09 0.16 -14.13
CA ASN A 475 -12.11 1.22 -13.13
C ASN A 475 -12.17 2.57 -13.84
N SER A 476 -13.35 3.17 -13.85
CA SER A 476 -13.60 4.46 -14.47
C SER A 476 -12.88 5.61 -13.73
N THR A 477 -12.58 5.45 -12.45
CA THR A 477 -11.90 6.48 -11.65
C THR A 477 -10.43 6.60 -12.06
N GLU A 478 -9.71 5.48 -12.12
CA GLU A 478 -8.26 5.47 -12.46
C GLU A 478 -7.98 5.23 -13.94
N GLN A 479 -9.01 4.94 -14.74
CA GLN A 479 -8.93 4.63 -16.17
C GLN A 479 -8.00 3.45 -16.45
N CYS A 480 -8.21 2.35 -15.73
CA CYS A 480 -7.42 1.12 -15.83
C CYS A 480 -8.28 -0.13 -15.64
N TRP A 481 -7.70 -1.29 -15.94
CA TRP A 481 -8.27 -2.60 -15.67
C TRP A 481 -7.69 -3.16 -14.37
N ASP A 482 -8.55 -3.47 -13.40
CA ASP A 482 -8.16 -4.09 -12.14
C ASP A 482 -8.45 -5.59 -12.16
N CYS A 483 -7.52 -6.38 -11.64
CA CYS A 483 -7.73 -7.80 -11.39
C CYS A 483 -8.20 -8.00 -9.92
N PRO A 484 -9.45 -8.41 -9.70
CA PRO A 484 -10.04 -8.53 -8.35
C PRO A 484 -9.45 -9.66 -7.50
N CYS A 485 -8.63 -10.54 -8.10
CA CYS A 485 -8.05 -11.68 -7.39
C CYS A 485 -6.77 -11.31 -6.64
N HIS A 486 -5.79 -10.75 -7.36
CA HIS A 486 -4.41 -10.62 -6.85
C HIS A 486 -3.84 -9.22 -7.04
N GLY A 487 -4.65 -8.26 -7.49
CA GLY A 487 -4.30 -6.84 -7.55
C GLY A 487 -3.46 -6.43 -8.74
N SER A 488 -3.36 -7.25 -9.80
CA SER A 488 -2.77 -6.78 -11.07
C SER A 488 -3.59 -5.65 -11.64
N GLN A 489 -2.91 -4.66 -12.22
CA GLN A 489 -3.55 -3.54 -12.90
C GLN A 489 -2.95 -3.38 -14.30
N PHE A 490 -3.79 -3.05 -15.27
CA PHE A 490 -3.39 -2.85 -16.66
C PHE A 490 -3.95 -1.53 -17.20
N SER A 491 -3.19 -0.84 -18.05
CA SER A 491 -3.64 0.34 -18.77
C SER A 491 -4.74 -0.01 -19.78
N PRO A 492 -5.42 0.99 -20.36
CA PRO A 492 -6.40 0.77 -21.42
C PRO A 492 -5.86 -0.07 -22.59
N ASP A 493 -4.58 0.09 -22.93
CA ASP A 493 -3.88 -0.68 -23.98
C ASP A 493 -3.32 -2.04 -23.53
N GLY A 494 -3.67 -2.48 -22.33
CA GLY A 494 -3.28 -3.77 -21.79
C GLY A 494 -1.88 -3.81 -21.17
N THR A 495 -1.09 -2.74 -21.22
CA THR A 495 0.23 -2.68 -20.57
C THR A 495 0.12 -2.89 -19.06
N VAL A 496 1.06 -3.63 -18.46
CA VAL A 496 1.05 -3.91 -17.03
C VAL A 496 1.44 -2.67 -16.23
N LEU A 497 0.56 -2.21 -15.35
CA LEU A 497 0.79 -1.10 -14.43
C LEU A 497 1.24 -1.58 -13.05
N ASN A 498 0.61 -2.65 -12.54
CA ASN A 498 0.88 -3.21 -11.22
C ASN A 498 0.89 -4.74 -11.27
N GLY A 499 1.79 -5.35 -10.48
CA GLY A 499 1.95 -6.81 -10.41
C GLY A 499 0.79 -7.48 -9.68
N PRO A 500 0.74 -8.82 -9.63
CA PRO A 500 1.83 -9.75 -9.98
C PRO A 500 1.94 -10.12 -11.47
N ALA A 501 1.01 -9.68 -12.33
CA ALA A 501 1.17 -9.86 -13.77
C ALA A 501 2.50 -9.26 -14.27
N ILE A 502 3.12 -9.96 -15.22
CA ILE A 502 4.38 -9.57 -15.89
C ILE A 502 4.23 -9.49 -17.41
N ARG A 503 3.06 -9.84 -17.95
CA ARG A 503 2.74 -9.76 -19.39
C ARG A 503 1.52 -8.87 -19.60
N PRO A 504 1.47 -8.08 -20.68
CA PRO A 504 0.30 -7.28 -21.00
C PRO A 504 -0.91 -8.16 -21.31
N LEU A 505 -2.13 -7.60 -21.24
CA LEU A 505 -3.33 -8.28 -21.71
C LEU A 505 -3.19 -8.61 -23.21
N ALA A 506 -3.62 -9.82 -23.58
CA ALA A 506 -3.48 -10.38 -24.92
C ALA A 506 -4.42 -9.75 -25.94
#